data_AF-A0A0J6VSG3-F1
#
_entry.id   AF-A0A0J6VSG3-F1
#
_cell.length_a   1.000
_cell.length_b   1.000
_cell.length_c   1.000
_cell.angle_alpha   90.00
_cell.angle_beta   90.00
_cell.angle_gamma   90.00
#
_symmetry.space_group_name_H-M   'P 1'
#
loop_
_entity.id
_entity.type
_entity.pdbx_description
1 polymer ?
#
loop_
_entity_poly.entity_id
_entity_poly.type
_entity_poly.pdbx_seq_one_letter_code
_entity_poly.pdbx_strand_id
1 'polypeptide(L)'
;MKGSHSPTDPISVVRHGEGGSQFRNLDSVLVTIPVTTDDGDAIPAGTKSTIVGIWRDGAAYEVESAQPLGALVTVAVDDLAPVSP
;
A
#
# COMPACT_ATOMS: atom_id res chain seq x y z
N MET A 1 42.25 24.15 -21.17
CA MET A 1 40.78 24.04 -21.15
C MET A 1 40.43 22.70 -20.51
N LYS A 2 39.74 22.71 -19.36
CA LYS A 2 39.35 21.49 -18.64
C LYS A 2 37.87 21.21 -18.94
N GLY A 3 37.58 20.06 -19.55
CA GLY A 3 36.22 19.60 -19.80
C GLY A 3 35.65 19.02 -18.51
N SER A 4 34.60 19.66 -17.99
CA SER A 4 33.88 19.24 -16.81
C SER A 4 33.06 17.99 -17.13
N HIS A 5 33.36 16.87 -16.45
CA HIS A 5 32.42 15.76 -16.33
C HIS A 5 31.35 16.17 -15.32
N SER A 6 30.09 16.25 -15.75
CA SER A 6 28.93 16.30 -14.85
C SER A 6 28.34 14.90 -14.76
N PRO A 7 28.27 14.29 -13.57
CA PRO A 7 27.56 13.04 -13.37
C PRO A 7 26.06 13.28 -13.10
N THR A 8 25.27 12.23 -13.31
CA THR A 8 23.90 11.98 -12.82
C THR A 8 22.78 12.16 -13.84
N ASP A 9 22.68 11.22 -14.78
CA ASP A 9 21.38 10.77 -15.26
C ASP A 9 20.69 10.02 -14.11
N PRO A 10 19.54 10.47 -13.57
CA PRO A 10 18.79 9.67 -12.63
C PRO A 10 18.33 8.40 -13.35
N ILE A 11 18.63 7.24 -12.76
CA ILE A 11 18.11 5.94 -13.21
C ILE A 11 16.59 6.04 -13.18
N SER A 12 15.99 6.30 -14.34
CA SER A 12 14.56 6.14 -14.52
C SER A 12 14.31 4.64 -14.61
N VAL A 13 13.99 4.02 -13.48
CA VAL A 13 13.44 2.67 -13.49
C VAL A 13 12.09 2.76 -14.20
N VAL A 14 12.09 2.34 -15.47
CA VAL A 14 10.85 2.13 -16.21
C VAL A 14 10.11 1.02 -15.48
N ARG A 15 9.08 1.36 -14.70
CA ARG A 15 8.11 0.37 -14.25
C ARG A 15 7.42 -0.15 -15.50
N HIS A 16 7.78 -1.37 -15.90
CA HIS A 16 7.00 -2.10 -16.89
C HIS A 16 5.57 -2.20 -16.33
N GLY A 17 4.63 -1.56 -17.03
CA GLY A 17 3.22 -1.69 -16.76
C GLY A 17 2.78 -3.09 -17.15
N GLU A 18 2.62 -3.96 -16.15
CA GLU A 18 1.84 -5.18 -16.24
C GLU A 18 0.64 -4.96 -15.32
N GLY A 19 -0.57 -4.82 -15.89
CA GLY A 19 -1.87 -4.61 -15.22
C GLY A 19 -1.78 -4.23 -13.75
N GLY A 20 -1.34 -3.01 -13.45
CA GLY A 20 -0.80 -2.68 -12.13
C GLY A 20 -1.86 -2.66 -11.03
N SER A 21 -1.59 -3.40 -9.95
CA SER A 21 -2.34 -3.27 -8.70
C SER A 21 -2.37 -1.81 -8.25
N GLN A 22 -3.54 -1.32 -7.82
CA GLN A 22 -3.76 0.09 -7.43
C GLN A 22 -2.80 0.55 -6.33
N PHE A 23 -2.53 -0.32 -5.36
CA PHE A 23 -1.55 -0.11 -4.30
C PHE A 23 -0.36 -1.07 -4.44
N ARG A 24 0.77 -0.74 -3.82
CA ARG A 24 1.96 -1.57 -3.71
C ARG A 24 2.22 -1.93 -2.26
N ASN A 25 3.02 -2.96 -2.05
CA ASN A 25 3.53 -3.28 -0.71
C ASN A 25 4.20 -2.06 -0.07
N LEU A 26 3.93 -1.88 1.21
CA LEU A 26 4.36 -0.79 2.07
C LEU A 26 3.75 0.58 1.76
N ASP A 27 2.83 0.70 0.80
CA ASP A 27 2.03 1.91 0.67
C ASP A 27 1.11 2.04 1.91
N SER A 28 0.94 3.28 2.39
CA SER A 28 -0.04 3.60 3.43
C SER A 28 -1.41 3.86 2.82
N VAL A 29 -2.44 3.27 3.40
CA VAL A 29 -3.84 3.36 2.96
C VAL A 29 -4.77 3.65 4.13
N LEU A 30 -6.00 4.05 3.83
CA LEU A 30 -7.11 4.08 4.77
C LEU A 30 -8.05 2.92 4.48
N VAL A 31 -8.43 2.16 5.50
CA VAL A 31 -9.56 1.22 5.42
C VAL A 31 -10.85 2.03 5.51
N THR A 32 -11.73 1.99 4.51
CA THR A 32 -12.88 2.91 4.42
C THR A 32 -14.15 2.40 5.08
N ILE A 33 -14.19 1.12 5.44
CA ILE A 33 -15.29 0.46 6.16
C ILE A 33 -14.80 -0.14 7.49
N PRO A 34 -15.65 -0.33 8.50
CA PRO A 34 -15.26 -1.13 9.66
C PRO A 34 -15.07 -2.59 9.25
N VAL A 35 -13.98 -3.21 9.71
CA VAL A 35 -13.68 -4.63 9.47
C VAL A 35 -13.30 -5.31 10.77
N THR A 36 -13.46 -6.64 10.81
CA THR A 36 -13.02 -7.49 11.91
C THR A 36 -11.92 -8.40 11.39
N THR A 37 -10.80 -8.50 12.10
CA THR A 37 -9.73 -9.44 11.76
C THR A 37 -10.17 -10.88 12.03
N ASP A 38 -9.42 -11.86 11.52
CA ASP A 38 -9.67 -13.27 11.82
C ASP A 38 -9.50 -13.58 13.33
N ASP A 39 -8.72 -12.76 14.06
CA ASP A 39 -8.54 -12.86 15.51
C ASP A 39 -9.68 -12.19 16.31
N GLY A 40 -10.66 -11.57 15.63
CA GLY A 40 -11.81 -10.93 16.25
C GLY A 40 -11.60 -9.45 16.62
N ASP A 41 -10.45 -8.86 16.29
CA ASP A 41 -10.17 -7.46 16.56
C ASP A 41 -10.93 -6.54 15.58
N ALA A 42 -11.49 -5.46 16.11
CA ALA A 42 -12.16 -4.45 15.29
C ALA A 42 -11.17 -3.40 14.78
N ILE A 43 -11.17 -3.18 13.46
CA ILE A 43 -10.49 -2.06 12.80
C ILE A 43 -11.56 -1.07 12.33
N PRO A 44 -11.65 0.13 12.92
CA PRO A 44 -12.61 1.15 12.51
C PRO A 44 -12.37 1.67 11.09
N ALA A 45 -13.43 2.12 10.42
CA ALA A 45 -13.30 2.90 9.20
C ALA A 45 -12.43 4.17 9.41
N GLY A 46 -11.69 4.55 8.39
CA GLY A 46 -10.71 5.64 8.43
C GLY A 46 -9.38 5.27 9.11
N THR A 47 -9.20 4.04 9.54
CA THR A 47 -7.92 3.60 10.13
C THR A 47 -6.84 3.58 9.06
N LYS A 48 -5.71 4.22 9.37
CA LYS A 48 -4.51 4.15 8.53
C LYS A 48 -3.80 2.83 8.75
N SER A 49 -3.54 2.12 7.67
CA SER A 49 -2.89 0.81 7.65
C SER A 49 -1.83 0.74 6.56
N THR A 50 -0.97 -0.27 6.64
CA THR A 50 0.12 -0.50 5.68
C THR A 50 -0.19 -1.73 4.85
N ILE A 51 -0.06 -1.66 3.52
CA ILE A 51 -0.18 -2.83 2.65
C ILE A 51 1.00 -3.76 2.91
N VAL A 52 0.74 -5.01 3.28
CA VAL A 52 1.78 -6.04 3.52
C VAL A 52 1.68 -7.23 2.57
N GLY A 53 0.55 -7.37 1.85
CA GLY A 53 0.35 -8.39 0.83
C GLY A 53 -0.62 -7.94 -0.27
N ILE A 54 -0.44 -8.49 -1.48
CA ILE A 54 -1.29 -8.23 -2.64
C ILE A 54 -1.84 -9.57 -3.15
N TRP A 55 -3.15 -9.65 -3.31
CA TRP A 55 -3.85 -10.87 -3.72
C TRP A 55 -4.53 -10.68 -5.08
N ARG A 56 -4.50 -11.74 -5.91
CA ARG A 56 -5.19 -11.80 -7.21
C ARG A 56 -4.99 -10.53 -8.05
N ASP A 57 -3.72 -10.17 -8.25
CA ASP A 57 -3.31 -9.03 -9.08
C ASP A 57 -3.93 -7.67 -8.64
N GLY A 58 -4.21 -7.52 -7.34
CA GLY A 58 -4.72 -6.28 -6.76
C GLY A 58 -6.23 -6.22 -6.56
N ALA A 59 -6.94 -7.35 -6.72
CA ALA A 59 -8.36 -7.41 -6.33
C ALA A 59 -8.57 -7.29 -4.82
N ALA A 60 -7.58 -7.71 -4.01
CA ALA A 60 -7.59 -7.57 -2.56
C ALA A 60 -6.17 -7.39 -2.01
N TYR A 61 -6.08 -6.86 -0.80
CA TYR A 61 -4.84 -6.52 -0.13
C TYR A 61 -4.88 -6.96 1.32
N GLU A 62 -3.78 -7.50 1.81
CA GLU A 62 -3.57 -7.67 3.24
C GLU A 62 -3.00 -6.36 3.80
N VAL A 63 -3.64 -5.82 4.84
CA VAL A 63 -3.21 -4.61 5.52
C VAL A 63 -2.90 -4.88 6.98
N GLU A 64 -1.81 -4.30 7.48
CA GLU A 64 -1.44 -4.28 8.89
C GLU A 64 -1.80 -2.93 9.50
N SER A 65 -2.56 -2.96 10.60
CA SER A 65 -2.91 -1.77 11.36
C SER A 65 -1.93 -1.56 12.52
N ALA A 66 -1.60 -0.29 12.78
CA ALA A 66 -0.78 0.07 13.94
C ALA A 66 -1.57 -0.04 15.25
N GLN A 67 -2.91 0.05 15.19
CA GLN A 67 -3.80 -0.14 16.33
C GLN A 67 -5.09 -0.83 15.88
N PRO A 68 -5.47 -1.99 16.46
CA PRO A 68 -4.66 -2.81 17.38
C PRO A 68 -3.31 -3.21 16.75
N LEU A 69 -2.27 -3.32 17.58
CA LEU A 69 -0.90 -3.51 17.09
C LEU A 69 -0.76 -4.87 16.41
N GLY A 70 -0.33 -4.87 15.14
CA GLY A 70 -0.11 -6.09 14.37
C GLY A 70 -1.39 -6.74 13.85
N ALA A 71 -2.54 -6.05 13.98
CA ALA A 71 -3.81 -6.54 13.45
C ALA A 71 -3.76 -6.60 11.92
N LEU A 72 -3.96 -7.80 11.38
CA LEU A 72 -3.96 -8.09 9.95
C LEU A 72 -5.38 -8.36 9.45
N VAL A 73 -5.70 -7.84 8.27
CA VAL A 73 -6.98 -8.09 7.61
C VAL A 73 -6.82 -8.03 6.10
N THR A 74 -7.52 -8.92 5.39
CA THR A 74 -7.63 -8.86 3.93
C THR A 74 -8.84 -8.01 3.55
N VAL A 75 -8.61 -6.99 2.73
CA VAL A 75 -9.59 -5.97 2.34
C VAL A 75 -9.67 -5.89 0.82
N ALA A 76 -10.87 -5.70 0.27
CA ALA A 76 -11.05 -5.48 -1.17
C ALA A 76 -10.49 -4.11 -1.57
N VAL A 77 -10.08 -3.97 -2.84
CA VAL A 77 -9.55 -2.69 -3.34
C VAL A 77 -10.52 -1.52 -3.20
N ASP A 78 -11.82 -1.78 -3.34
CA ASP A 78 -12.88 -0.77 -3.24
C ASP A 78 -13.07 -0.23 -1.81
N ASP A 79 -12.56 -0.95 -0.81
CA ASP A 79 -12.63 -0.59 0.61
C ASP A 79 -11.33 0.04 1.12
N LEU A 80 -10.45 0.46 0.20
CA LEU A 80 -9.18 1.12 0.48
C LEU A 80 -9.09 2.47 -0.24
N ALA A 81 -8.54 3.46 0.46
CA ALA A 81 -8.24 4.77 -0.11
C ALA A 81 -6.77 5.15 0.11
N PRO A 82 -6.15 5.91 -0.81
CA PRO A 82 -4.82 6.48 -0.56
C PRO A 82 -4.88 7.47 0.62
N VAL A 83 -3.81 7.50 1.43
CA VAL A 83 -3.63 8.57 2.41
C VAL A 83 -3.27 9.85 1.65
N SER A 84 -4.10 10.88 1.74
CA SER A 84 -3.74 12.20 1.21
C SER A 84 -2.61 12.82 2.05
N PRO A 85 -1.62 13.49 1.42
CA PRO A 85 -0.53 14.16 2.12
C PRO A 85 -1.00 15.36 2.96
#